data_AF-A0A2T2YP67-F1
#
_entry.id   AF-A0A2T2YP67-F1
#
_cell.length_a   1.000
_cell.length_b   1.000
_cell.length_c   1.000
_cell.angle_alpha   90.00
_cell.angle_beta   90.00
_cell.angle_gamma   90.00
#
_symmetry.space_group_name_H-M   'P 1'
#
loop_
_entity.id
_entity.type
_entity.pdbx_description
1 polymer ?
#
loop_
_entity_poly.entity_id
_entity_poly.type
_entity_poly.pdbx_seq_one_letter_code
_entity_poly.pdbx_strand_id
1 'polypeptide(L)'
;MVAPFRGQAQEPGKNEALLFAYFKGNGDGLHLAASTDGLNWSPLKNDSLFLKPQVSQDKLLRDPCIIKGPDNLFHMVWTVSWNAKGIGYANSLDLIHWSEQQYIPVMEHEAGARNSWAPEITYDKKQKVYLIYWATTITGLYPETQSKEENSYNHRMYYTTTADFKKFSPTKLLYEPGFNVIDATIVPNQSQYLMFLKDETREPPQKNIRIATSKNLVGPYMAAGPPITGKYWAEGPTALKLGINWIVYFDKYTEGKMGAVTSPDLKKWTDISGKINFPAGVRHGTVFKVTRQELEKLK
;
A
#
# COMPACT_ATOMS: atom_id res chain seq x y z
N MET A 1 -37.50 9.98 6.30
CA MET A 1 -36.79 9.52 7.52
C MET A 1 -35.52 8.81 7.09
N VAL A 2 -34.36 9.41 7.34
CA VAL A 2 -33.06 8.76 7.10
C VAL A 2 -32.85 7.79 8.27
N ALA A 3 -32.76 6.50 7.98
CA ALA A 3 -32.43 5.51 8.99
C ALA A 3 -31.06 5.87 9.60
N PRO A 4 -30.92 5.84 10.94
CA PRO A 4 -29.62 6.07 11.56
C PRO A 4 -28.66 4.98 11.10
N PHE A 5 -27.47 5.39 10.66
CA PHE A 5 -26.34 4.50 10.39
C PHE A 5 -25.97 3.81 11.72
N ARG A 6 -26.58 2.65 11.98
CA ARG A 6 -26.02 1.69 12.94
C ARG A 6 -24.77 1.14 12.27
N GLY A 7 -23.61 1.61 12.69
CA GLY A 7 -22.34 1.00 12.35
C GLY A 7 -22.31 -0.41 12.93
N GLN A 8 -22.89 -1.38 12.22
CA GLN A 8 -22.63 -2.77 12.48
C GLN A 8 -21.19 -3.04 12.04
N ALA A 9 -20.39 -3.59 12.94
CA ALA A 9 -19.13 -4.22 12.60
C ALA A 9 -19.38 -5.15 11.41
N GLN A 10 -18.66 -4.92 10.31
CA GLN A 10 -18.69 -5.83 9.19
C GLN A 10 -17.54 -6.80 9.39
N GLU A 11 -17.86 -7.98 9.88
CA GLU A 11 -16.86 -9.00 10.14
C GLU A 11 -16.34 -9.58 8.81
N PRO A 12 -15.06 -9.96 8.74
CA PRO A 12 -14.57 -10.91 7.76
C PRO A 12 -15.43 -12.17 7.74
N GLY A 13 -15.32 -13.01 6.69
CA GLY A 13 -16.03 -14.28 6.68
C GLY A 13 -15.76 -15.10 7.96
N LYS A 14 -16.68 -16.00 8.34
CA LYS A 14 -16.63 -16.76 9.61
C LYS A 14 -15.27 -17.42 9.92
N ASN A 15 -14.46 -17.73 8.90
CA ASN A 15 -13.14 -18.35 8.99
C ASN A 15 -11.96 -17.42 8.61
N GLU A 16 -12.23 -16.14 8.39
CA GLU A 16 -11.24 -15.13 8.04
C GLU A 16 -10.89 -14.25 9.24
N ALA A 17 -9.69 -13.69 9.22
CA ALA A 17 -9.26 -12.58 10.05
C ALA A 17 -8.47 -11.58 9.18
N LEU A 18 -8.22 -10.39 9.71
CA LEU A 18 -7.45 -9.36 9.03
C LEU A 18 -6.10 -9.20 9.71
N LEU A 19 -5.07 -9.01 8.89
CA LEU A 19 -3.77 -8.53 9.33
C LEU A 19 -3.47 -7.18 8.70
N PHE A 20 -2.71 -6.37 9.42
CA PHE A 20 -2.12 -5.13 8.96
C PHE A 20 -0.61 -5.24 9.12
N ALA A 21 0.12 -5.21 8.02
CA ALA A 21 1.58 -5.12 8.02
C ALA A 21 1.98 -3.66 8.04
N TYR A 22 2.83 -3.27 8.99
CA TYR A 22 3.27 -1.89 9.15
C TYR A 22 4.72 -1.81 9.62
N PHE A 23 5.23 -0.58 9.68
CA PHE A 23 6.51 -0.25 10.29
C PHE A 23 6.33 0.90 11.29
N LYS A 24 7.34 1.16 12.10
CA LYS A 24 7.38 2.30 13.01
C LYS A 24 8.60 3.19 12.77
N GLY A 25 8.53 4.40 13.32
CA GLY A 25 9.62 5.37 13.24
C GLY A 25 10.01 5.63 11.79
N ASN A 26 11.28 5.43 11.46
CA ASN A 26 11.78 5.66 10.10
C ASN A 26 11.83 4.40 9.21
N GLY A 27 11.32 3.25 9.68
CA GLY A 27 11.43 1.96 8.97
C GLY A 27 12.23 0.93 9.75
N ASP A 28 11.83 0.70 11.01
CA ASP A 28 12.52 -0.20 11.94
C ASP A 28 12.41 -1.70 11.57
N GLY A 29 11.37 -2.07 10.84
CA GLY A 29 11.11 -3.45 10.44
C GLY A 29 9.62 -3.74 10.28
N LEU A 30 9.33 -5.00 9.96
CA LEU A 30 7.97 -5.48 9.81
C LEU A 30 7.35 -5.72 11.20
N HIS A 31 6.23 -5.06 11.45
CA HIS A 31 5.29 -5.37 12.52
C HIS A 31 3.97 -5.88 11.94
N LEU A 32 3.21 -6.63 12.74
CA LEU A 32 1.87 -7.11 12.36
C LEU A 32 0.86 -6.78 13.46
N ALA A 33 -0.32 -6.32 13.05
CA ALA A 33 -1.49 -6.18 13.91
C ALA A 33 -2.66 -7.00 13.34
N ALA A 34 -3.54 -7.49 14.20
CA ALA A 34 -4.69 -8.28 13.82
C ALA A 34 -6.00 -7.57 14.15
N SER A 35 -7.02 -7.81 13.33
CA SER A 35 -8.38 -7.35 13.57
C SER A 35 -9.40 -8.39 13.09
N THR A 36 -10.53 -8.46 13.79
CA THR A 36 -11.69 -9.28 13.42
C THR A 36 -12.89 -8.46 12.95
N ASP A 37 -12.82 -7.13 13.00
CA ASP A 37 -13.90 -6.22 12.62
C ASP A 37 -13.45 -5.11 11.64
N GLY A 38 -12.14 -5.02 11.37
CA GLY A 38 -11.53 -3.96 10.57
C GLY A 38 -11.49 -2.60 11.26
N LEU A 39 -11.91 -2.49 12.51
CA LEU A 39 -11.96 -1.23 13.25
C LEU A 39 -10.93 -1.24 14.39
N ASN A 40 -10.85 -2.34 15.12
CA ASN A 40 -9.97 -2.48 16.27
C ASN A 40 -8.79 -3.38 15.91
N TRP A 41 -7.58 -2.82 15.94
CA TRP A 41 -6.33 -3.50 15.60
C TRP A 41 -5.49 -3.70 16.86
N SER A 42 -5.12 -4.95 17.13
CA SER A 42 -4.23 -5.31 18.24
C SER A 42 -2.86 -5.74 17.70
N PRO A 43 -1.75 -5.23 18.26
CA PRO A 43 -0.43 -5.61 17.79
C PRO A 43 -0.17 -7.08 18.16
N LEU A 44 0.51 -7.81 17.28
CA LEU A 44 0.92 -9.19 17.53
C LEU A 44 2.30 -9.23 18.20
N LYS A 45 2.57 -10.31 18.95
CA LYS A 45 3.84 -10.54 19.65
C LYS A 45 4.34 -9.34 20.46
N ASN A 46 3.46 -8.70 21.23
CA ASN A 46 3.77 -7.50 22.01
C ASN A 46 4.39 -6.37 21.16
N ASP A 47 3.94 -6.21 19.92
CA ASP A 47 4.41 -5.17 19.00
C ASP A 47 5.91 -5.30 18.66
N SER A 48 6.38 -6.55 18.57
CA SER A 48 7.75 -6.88 18.20
C SER A 48 7.90 -7.11 16.70
N LEU A 49 9.15 -6.96 16.24
CA LEU A 49 9.52 -7.13 14.85
C LEU A 49 9.41 -8.60 14.39
N PHE A 50 8.65 -8.83 13.33
CA PHE A 50 8.60 -10.09 12.59
C PHE A 50 9.76 -10.21 11.58
N LEU A 51 10.27 -9.09 11.07
CA LEU A 51 11.43 -9.05 10.19
C LEU A 51 12.20 -7.74 10.38
N LYS A 52 13.52 -7.83 10.60
CA LYS A 52 14.43 -6.68 10.61
C LYS A 52 15.03 -6.46 9.22
N PRO A 53 15.15 -5.23 8.72
CA PRO A 53 15.79 -4.96 7.43
C PRO A 53 17.27 -5.37 7.42
N GLN A 54 17.70 -5.99 6.32
CA GLN A 54 19.09 -6.41 6.11
C GLN A 54 19.66 -5.94 4.76
N VAL A 55 18.78 -5.62 3.80
CA VAL A 55 19.15 -5.18 2.44
C VAL A 55 19.25 -3.66 2.33
N SER A 56 19.99 -3.18 1.31
CA SER A 56 20.39 -1.78 1.13
C SER A 56 21.39 -1.27 2.18
N GLN A 57 22.07 -0.17 1.87
CA GLN A 57 22.99 0.51 2.78
C GLN A 57 22.26 1.06 4.00
N ASP A 58 21.09 1.67 3.79
CA ASP A 58 20.32 2.33 4.86
C ASP A 58 19.57 1.34 5.76
N LYS A 59 19.39 0.09 5.30
CA LYS A 59 18.66 -0.97 6.00
C LYS A 59 17.33 -0.47 6.56
N LEU A 60 16.50 0.12 5.71
CA LEU A 60 15.12 0.47 6.05
C LEU A 60 14.16 -0.65 5.64
N LEU A 61 13.10 -0.84 6.41
CA LEU A 61 11.90 -1.55 5.97
C LEU A 61 10.71 -0.65 6.24
N ARG A 62 10.21 -0.02 5.18
CA ARG A 62 9.04 0.86 5.23
C ARG A 62 8.01 0.45 4.20
N ASP A 63 6.78 0.85 4.46
CA ASP A 63 5.66 0.70 3.54
C ASP A 63 5.50 -0.79 3.10
N PRO A 64 5.48 -1.76 4.05
CA PRO A 64 5.46 -3.17 3.68
C PRO A 64 4.14 -3.52 3.00
N CYS A 65 4.25 -4.16 1.83
CA CYS A 65 3.11 -4.75 1.13
C CYS A 65 3.21 -6.26 1.14
N ILE A 66 2.19 -6.91 1.71
CA ILE A 66 2.09 -8.38 1.78
C ILE A 66 0.86 -8.85 1.02
N ILE A 67 1.05 -9.84 0.16
CA ILE A 67 -0.04 -10.63 -0.43
C ILE A 67 0.19 -12.11 -0.22
N LYS A 68 -0.88 -12.91 -0.25
CA LYS A 68 -0.78 -14.36 -0.38
C LYS A 68 -0.91 -14.78 -1.84
N GLY A 69 0.13 -15.41 -2.38
CA GLY A 69 0.19 -15.92 -3.74
C GLY A 69 -0.61 -17.21 -3.94
N PRO A 70 -0.91 -17.59 -5.20
CA PRO A 70 -1.51 -18.88 -5.54
C PRO A 70 -0.61 -20.10 -5.22
N ASP A 71 0.67 -19.87 -4.96
CA ASP A 71 1.66 -20.86 -4.50
C ASP A 71 1.60 -21.09 -2.97
N ASN A 72 0.65 -20.44 -2.29
CA ASN A 72 0.46 -20.45 -0.83
C ASN A 72 1.59 -19.77 -0.04
N LEU A 73 2.46 -19.00 -0.69
CA LEU A 73 3.43 -18.15 -0.01
C LEU A 73 2.85 -16.76 0.25
N PHE A 74 3.25 -16.18 1.37
CA PHE A 74 3.17 -14.74 1.59
C PHE A 74 4.37 -14.09 0.92
N HIS A 75 4.14 -13.16 0.01
CA HIS A 75 5.17 -12.36 -0.64
C HIS A 75 5.14 -10.96 -0.08
N MET A 76 6.30 -10.43 0.28
CA MET A 76 6.45 -9.08 0.80
C MET A 76 7.41 -8.26 -0.05
N VAL A 77 7.06 -7.02 -0.33
CA VAL A 77 7.96 -5.97 -0.82
C VAL A 77 7.92 -4.76 0.10
N TRP A 78 8.99 -3.95 0.09
CA TRP A 78 9.10 -2.75 0.92
C TRP A 78 10.12 -1.74 0.39
N THR A 79 10.03 -0.50 0.87
CA THR A 79 11.02 0.56 0.63
C THR A 79 12.27 0.33 1.47
N VAL A 80 13.45 0.26 0.84
CA VAL A 80 14.73 -0.07 1.51
C VAL A 80 15.61 1.13 1.86
N SER A 81 15.30 2.30 1.30
CA SER A 81 16.05 3.55 1.45
C SER A 81 15.23 4.71 0.90
N TRP A 82 15.54 5.93 1.33
CA TRP A 82 15.01 7.15 0.72
C TRP A 82 15.54 7.38 -0.71
N ASN A 83 16.73 6.89 -1.06
CA ASN A 83 17.39 7.23 -2.32
C ASN A 83 17.86 6.01 -3.14
N ALA A 84 17.58 4.78 -2.69
CA ALA A 84 17.90 3.59 -3.48
C ALA A 84 16.94 3.46 -4.68
N LYS A 85 17.46 2.91 -5.78
CA LYS A 85 16.71 2.64 -7.02
C LYS A 85 16.16 1.22 -7.08
N GLY A 86 16.00 0.59 -5.92
CA GLY A 86 15.53 -0.77 -5.78
C GLY A 86 14.63 -0.91 -4.56
N ILE A 87 14.04 -2.09 -4.44
CA ILE A 87 13.06 -2.44 -3.41
C ILE A 87 13.49 -3.74 -2.72
N GLY A 88 12.97 -3.96 -1.52
CA GLY A 88 13.19 -5.20 -0.80
C GLY A 88 12.18 -6.26 -1.21
N TYR A 89 12.57 -7.53 -1.12
CA TYR A 89 11.67 -8.67 -1.28
C TYR A 89 12.03 -9.82 -0.33
N ALA A 90 11.01 -10.48 0.21
CA ALA A 90 11.11 -11.74 0.94
C ALA A 90 9.77 -12.47 0.85
N ASN A 91 9.79 -13.79 1.07
CA ASN A 91 8.58 -14.59 1.17
C ASN A 91 8.56 -15.44 2.44
N SER A 92 7.38 -15.89 2.82
CA SER A 92 7.19 -16.73 4.00
C SER A 92 6.01 -17.68 3.80
N LEU A 93 6.07 -18.87 4.40
CA LEU A 93 4.93 -19.79 4.46
C LEU A 93 3.95 -19.44 5.60
N ASP A 94 4.43 -18.75 6.64
CA ASP A 94 3.72 -18.61 7.91
C ASP A 94 3.80 -17.21 8.53
N LEU A 95 4.38 -16.23 7.83
CA LEU A 95 4.64 -14.85 8.27
C LEU A 95 5.62 -14.73 9.46
N ILE A 96 6.21 -15.85 9.92
CA ILE A 96 7.16 -15.90 11.04
C ILE A 96 8.56 -16.17 10.50
N HIS A 97 8.70 -17.20 9.68
CA HIS A 97 9.95 -17.62 9.09
C HIS A 97 10.02 -17.06 7.67
N TRP A 98 10.83 -16.02 7.51
CA TRP A 98 11.02 -15.34 6.23
C TRP A 98 12.24 -15.91 5.50
N SER A 99 12.16 -15.93 4.17
CA SER A 99 13.30 -16.21 3.31
C SER A 99 14.41 -15.17 3.51
N GLU A 100 15.59 -15.45 2.97
CA GLU A 100 16.61 -14.43 2.77
C GLU A 100 16.02 -13.22 2.04
N GLN A 101 16.37 -12.02 2.51
CA GLN A 101 15.92 -10.77 1.91
C GLN A 101 16.70 -10.50 0.62
N GLN A 102 16.00 -10.05 -0.40
CA GLN A 102 16.55 -9.72 -1.70
C GLN A 102 16.39 -8.22 -1.98
N TYR A 103 17.40 -7.64 -2.63
CA TYR A 103 17.29 -6.32 -3.24
C TYR A 103 16.93 -6.50 -4.71
N ILE A 104 15.77 -5.98 -5.13
CA ILE A 104 15.32 -5.99 -6.53
C ILE A 104 15.64 -4.63 -7.16
N PRO A 105 16.56 -4.56 -8.14
CA PRO A 105 17.05 -3.30 -8.73
C PRO A 105 16.10 -2.71 -9.78
N VAL A 106 14.87 -2.37 -9.37
CA VAL A 106 13.76 -2.03 -10.29
C VAL A 106 13.97 -0.76 -11.13
N MET A 107 14.85 0.16 -10.70
CA MET A 107 15.15 1.42 -11.38
C MET A 107 16.65 1.66 -11.61
N GLU A 108 17.54 0.71 -11.30
CA GLU A 108 19.01 0.91 -11.45
C GLU A 108 19.43 1.20 -12.91
N HIS A 109 18.66 0.69 -13.88
CA HIS A 109 18.87 0.95 -15.30
C HIS A 109 18.59 2.41 -15.71
N GLU A 110 17.84 3.16 -14.90
CA GLU A 110 17.42 4.53 -15.19
C GLU A 110 18.36 5.52 -14.49
N ALA A 111 19.20 6.19 -15.28
CA ALA A 111 20.23 7.09 -14.76
C ALA A 111 19.61 8.23 -13.95
N GLY A 112 18.50 8.80 -14.43
CA GLY A 112 17.81 9.93 -13.81
C GLY A 112 16.92 9.57 -12.62
N ALA A 113 16.69 8.27 -12.35
CA ALA A 113 15.87 7.82 -11.24
C ALA A 113 16.51 8.18 -9.90
N ARG A 114 15.70 8.69 -8.98
CA ARG A 114 16.16 9.12 -7.65
C ARG A 114 15.83 8.13 -6.55
N ASN A 115 14.80 7.30 -6.74
CA ASN A 115 14.23 6.50 -5.67
C ASN A 115 13.33 5.36 -6.20
N SER A 116 12.95 4.43 -5.33
CA SER A 116 11.85 3.47 -5.54
C SER A 116 11.09 3.32 -4.22
N TRP A 117 9.94 4.00 -4.11
CA TRP A 117 9.19 4.12 -2.85
C TRP A 117 7.84 3.40 -2.89
N ALA A 118 7.41 2.98 -1.70
CA ALA A 118 6.12 2.37 -1.40
C ALA A 118 5.73 1.30 -2.42
N PRO A 119 6.57 0.26 -2.61
CA PRO A 119 6.23 -0.79 -3.54
C PRO A 119 5.04 -1.60 -3.04
N GLU A 120 4.21 -2.02 -3.98
CA GLU A 120 3.09 -2.90 -3.72
C GLU A 120 3.04 -4.06 -4.71
N ILE A 121 2.26 -5.10 -4.38
CA ILE A 121 2.08 -6.30 -5.20
C ILE A 121 0.60 -6.54 -5.45
N THR A 122 0.22 -6.83 -6.70
CA THR A 122 -1.10 -7.36 -7.05
C THR A 122 -0.96 -8.55 -7.99
N TYR A 123 -1.65 -9.66 -7.70
CA TYR A 123 -1.61 -10.84 -8.57
C TYR A 123 -2.69 -10.79 -9.66
N ASP A 124 -2.27 -10.89 -10.93
CA ASP A 124 -3.15 -11.07 -12.08
C ASP A 124 -3.47 -12.56 -12.29
N LYS A 125 -4.68 -12.98 -11.90
CA LYS A 125 -5.13 -14.37 -12.10
C LYS A 125 -5.25 -14.77 -13.58
N LYS A 126 -5.50 -13.83 -14.49
CA LYS A 126 -5.69 -14.12 -15.93
C LYS A 126 -4.33 -14.38 -16.59
N GLN A 127 -3.36 -13.51 -16.31
CA GLN A 127 -2.02 -13.60 -16.88
C GLN A 127 -1.07 -14.49 -16.06
N LYS A 128 -1.47 -14.87 -14.84
CA LYS A 128 -0.68 -15.66 -13.88
C LYS A 128 0.67 -15.03 -13.56
N VAL A 129 0.65 -13.72 -13.34
CA VAL A 129 1.83 -12.93 -12.97
C VAL A 129 1.50 -11.99 -11.82
N TYR A 130 2.51 -11.68 -11.02
CA TYR A 130 2.50 -10.59 -10.07
C TYR A 130 2.85 -9.29 -10.79
N LEU A 131 2.07 -8.25 -10.55
CA LEU A 131 2.45 -6.87 -10.79
C LEU A 131 3.13 -6.34 -9.53
N ILE A 132 4.34 -5.80 -9.67
CA ILE A 132 5.00 -5.03 -8.61
C ILE A 132 5.06 -3.59 -9.11
N TYR A 133 4.61 -2.63 -8.29
CA TYR A 133 4.52 -1.23 -8.69
C TYR A 133 4.93 -0.29 -7.56
N TRP A 134 5.54 0.84 -7.91
CA TRP A 134 6.18 1.77 -6.97
C TRP A 134 6.24 3.20 -7.53
N ALA A 135 6.54 4.16 -6.65
CA ALA A 135 6.69 5.56 -7.03
C ALA A 135 8.16 5.93 -7.25
N THR A 136 8.47 6.57 -8.38
CA THR A 136 9.83 7.06 -8.69
C THR A 136 9.79 8.46 -9.26
N THR A 137 10.70 9.32 -8.79
CA THR A 137 11.06 10.56 -9.48
C THR A 137 12.19 10.28 -10.46
N ILE A 138 12.00 10.71 -11.72
CA ILE A 138 13.07 10.78 -12.71
C ILE A 138 13.37 12.26 -12.95
N THR A 139 14.62 12.66 -12.67
CA THR A 139 15.04 14.06 -12.71
C THR A 139 14.73 14.70 -14.06
N GLY A 140 13.95 15.78 -14.06
CA GLY A 140 13.63 16.57 -15.25
C GLY A 140 12.57 15.97 -16.18
N LEU A 141 11.98 14.80 -15.87
CA LEU A 141 11.05 14.14 -16.78
C LEU A 141 9.66 14.79 -16.84
N TYR A 142 9.20 15.37 -15.73
CA TYR A 142 7.85 15.98 -15.62
C TYR A 142 7.93 17.44 -15.13
N PRO A 143 8.56 18.35 -15.88
CA PRO A 143 8.82 19.73 -15.43
C PRO A 143 7.54 20.51 -15.10
N GLU A 144 6.40 20.16 -15.68
CA GLU A 144 5.10 20.81 -15.50
C GLU A 144 4.50 20.62 -14.11
N THR A 145 4.89 19.57 -13.39
CA THR A 145 4.45 19.29 -12.01
C THR A 145 5.58 19.46 -10.98
N GLN A 146 6.70 20.04 -11.40
CA GLN A 146 7.90 20.12 -10.59
C GLN A 146 7.78 21.20 -9.50
N SER A 147 7.76 20.79 -8.23
CA SER A 147 7.91 21.72 -7.11
C SER A 147 9.37 22.05 -6.81
N LYS A 148 9.61 23.25 -6.27
CA LYS A 148 10.88 23.66 -5.66
C LYS A 148 10.99 23.25 -4.18
N GLU A 149 9.88 22.88 -3.55
CA GLU A 149 9.85 22.32 -2.20
C GLU A 149 10.15 20.82 -2.20
N GLU A 150 10.22 20.21 -1.01
CA GLU A 150 10.35 18.74 -0.81
C GLU A 150 11.48 18.10 -1.64
N ASN A 151 12.62 18.80 -1.72
CA ASN A 151 13.80 18.36 -2.47
C ASN A 151 13.49 18.04 -3.95
N SER A 152 12.50 18.73 -4.53
CA SER A 152 12.08 18.58 -5.93
C SER A 152 11.68 17.16 -6.32
N TYR A 153 11.18 16.37 -5.36
CA TYR A 153 10.56 15.09 -5.68
C TYR A 153 9.27 15.29 -6.51
N ASN A 154 9.12 14.47 -7.55
CA ASN A 154 8.07 14.61 -8.57
C ASN A 154 7.82 13.24 -9.22
N HIS A 155 7.09 12.40 -8.50
CA HIS A 155 6.96 10.98 -8.74
C HIS A 155 5.90 10.66 -9.76
N ARG A 156 6.08 9.51 -10.41
CA ARG A 156 5.05 8.74 -11.12
C ARG A 156 5.09 7.29 -10.73
N MET A 157 4.01 6.57 -11.05
CA MET A 157 3.93 5.14 -10.75
C MET A 157 4.55 4.34 -11.89
N TYR A 158 5.44 3.43 -11.55
CA TYR A 158 6.08 2.49 -12.46
C TYR A 158 5.78 1.06 -12.02
N TYR A 159 5.99 0.10 -12.91
CA TYR A 159 5.78 -1.30 -12.60
C TYR A 159 6.74 -2.23 -13.34
N THR A 160 6.89 -3.43 -12.79
CA THR A 160 7.39 -4.62 -13.45
C THR A 160 6.42 -5.79 -13.21
N THR A 161 6.54 -6.84 -14.00
CA THR A 161 5.83 -8.10 -13.77
C THR A 161 6.79 -9.25 -13.56
N THR A 162 6.37 -10.21 -12.74
CA THR A 162 7.11 -11.45 -12.51
C THR A 162 6.15 -12.60 -12.27
N ALA A 163 6.55 -13.82 -12.62
CA ALA A 163 5.80 -15.03 -12.25
C ALA A 163 6.35 -15.70 -10.98
N ASP A 164 7.59 -15.39 -10.60
CA ASP A 164 8.37 -16.19 -9.65
C ASP A 164 9.29 -15.37 -8.72
N PHE A 165 9.28 -14.04 -8.83
CA PHE A 165 10.18 -13.12 -8.12
C PHE A 165 11.68 -13.36 -8.38
N LYS A 166 12.02 -14.02 -9.49
CA LYS A 166 13.40 -14.22 -9.96
C LYS A 166 13.65 -13.53 -11.28
N LYS A 167 12.68 -13.58 -12.19
CA LYS A 167 12.72 -12.91 -13.48
C LYS A 167 11.69 -11.80 -13.53
N PHE A 168 12.12 -10.62 -13.94
CA PHE A 168 11.30 -9.42 -14.01
C PHE A 168 11.23 -8.92 -15.45
N SER A 169 10.05 -8.48 -15.88
CA SER A 169 9.93 -7.76 -17.14
C SER A 169 10.57 -6.37 -17.04
N PRO A 170 10.95 -5.74 -18.17
CA PRO A 170 11.44 -4.36 -18.13
C PRO A 170 10.43 -3.43 -17.47
N THR A 171 10.94 -2.49 -16.68
CA THR A 171 10.11 -1.48 -16.02
C THR A 171 9.35 -0.63 -17.03
N LYS A 172 8.09 -0.33 -16.72
CA LYS A 172 7.21 0.51 -17.54
C LYS A 172 6.47 1.52 -16.67
N LEU A 173 6.09 2.65 -17.27
CA LEU A 173 5.17 3.61 -16.66
C LEU A 173 3.81 2.94 -16.44
N LEU A 174 3.32 2.99 -15.21
CA LEU A 174 1.99 2.51 -14.83
C LEU A 174 0.95 3.62 -14.91
N TYR A 175 1.27 4.79 -14.35
CA TYR A 175 0.32 5.88 -14.19
C TYR A 175 0.96 7.26 -14.15
N GLU A 176 0.43 8.13 -15.02
CA GLU A 176 0.77 9.54 -15.21
C GLU A 176 -0.53 10.35 -15.22
N PRO A 177 -0.96 10.93 -14.09
CA PRO A 177 -2.21 11.66 -14.04
C PRO A 177 -2.10 13.16 -14.30
N GLY A 178 -0.91 13.68 -14.62
CA GLY A 178 -0.67 15.12 -14.71
C GLY A 178 -0.47 15.80 -13.35
N PHE A 179 -0.15 15.03 -12.31
CA PHE A 179 0.24 15.53 -10.98
C PHE A 179 1.24 14.57 -10.31
N ASN A 180 1.95 15.05 -9.29
CA ASN A 180 2.88 14.24 -8.49
C ASN A 180 2.11 13.14 -7.73
N VAL A 181 2.37 11.87 -8.02
CA VAL A 181 1.62 10.73 -7.46
C VAL A 181 2.54 9.73 -6.76
N ILE A 182 2.14 9.32 -5.56
CA ILE A 182 2.79 8.24 -4.79
C ILE A 182 1.75 7.29 -4.19
N ASP A 183 2.24 6.25 -3.52
CA ASP A 183 1.46 5.33 -2.69
C ASP A 183 0.20 4.78 -3.38
N ALA A 184 0.38 4.07 -4.48
CA ALA A 184 -0.74 3.39 -5.11
C ALA A 184 -1.04 2.07 -4.39
N THR A 185 -2.33 1.75 -4.25
CA THR A 185 -2.86 0.41 -3.90
C THR A 185 -3.83 -0.01 -4.99
N ILE A 186 -3.67 -1.22 -5.56
CA ILE A 186 -4.53 -1.71 -6.64
C ILE A 186 -5.31 -2.93 -6.17
N VAL A 187 -6.64 -2.87 -6.29
CA VAL A 187 -7.52 -3.97 -5.88
C VAL A 187 -8.50 -4.34 -7.00
N PRO A 188 -8.77 -5.64 -7.22
CA PRO A 188 -9.79 -6.05 -8.16
C PRO A 188 -11.18 -5.68 -7.64
N ASN A 189 -12.04 -5.18 -8.53
CA ASN A 189 -13.42 -4.86 -8.25
C ASN A 189 -14.31 -5.24 -9.45
N GLN A 190 -15.01 -6.37 -9.34
CA GLN A 190 -15.86 -6.91 -10.40
C GLN A 190 -15.06 -7.12 -11.71
N SER A 191 -15.40 -6.39 -12.77
CA SER A 191 -14.77 -6.47 -14.09
C SER A 191 -13.65 -5.44 -14.31
N GLN A 192 -13.26 -4.70 -13.28
CA GLN A 192 -12.25 -3.65 -13.33
C GLN A 192 -11.30 -3.72 -12.12
N TYR A 193 -10.31 -2.84 -12.12
CA TYR A 193 -9.36 -2.59 -11.03
C TYR A 193 -9.56 -1.17 -10.52
N LEU A 194 -9.48 -1.00 -9.20
CA LEU A 194 -9.42 0.29 -8.54
C LEU A 194 -7.98 0.54 -8.14
N MET A 195 -7.44 1.70 -8.47
CA MET A 195 -6.19 2.22 -7.92
C MET A 195 -6.54 3.33 -6.96
N PHE A 196 -6.32 3.09 -5.67
CA PHE A 196 -6.25 4.15 -4.67
C PHE A 196 -4.85 4.74 -4.72
N LEU A 197 -4.71 6.06 -4.67
CA LEU A 197 -3.42 6.73 -4.83
C LEU A 197 -3.38 8.05 -4.09
N LYS A 198 -2.20 8.50 -3.69
CA LYS A 198 -1.98 9.82 -3.11
C LYS A 198 -1.69 10.84 -4.20
N ASP A 199 -2.45 11.94 -4.21
CA ASP A 199 -2.04 13.17 -4.86
C ASP A 199 -1.03 13.89 -3.96
N GLU A 200 0.25 13.82 -4.32
CA GLU A 200 1.38 14.37 -3.55
C GLU A 200 1.66 15.84 -3.85
N THR A 201 0.81 16.48 -4.67
CA THR A 201 0.96 17.89 -5.04
C THR A 201 1.08 18.78 -3.81
N ARG A 202 2.17 19.53 -3.77
CA ARG A 202 2.55 20.37 -2.64
C ARG A 202 1.89 21.76 -2.68
N GLU A 203 1.72 22.33 -3.88
CA GLU A 203 1.26 23.71 -4.06
C GLU A 203 0.25 23.82 -5.23
N PRO A 204 -1.00 24.26 -4.97
CA PRO A 204 -1.63 24.28 -3.64
C PRO A 204 -1.71 22.85 -3.07
N PRO A 205 -1.64 22.67 -1.74
CA PRO A 205 -1.54 21.35 -1.14
C PRO A 205 -2.78 20.51 -1.46
N GLN A 206 -2.54 19.36 -2.09
CA GLN A 206 -3.53 18.33 -2.30
C GLN A 206 -3.44 17.29 -1.18
N LYS A 207 -2.32 16.56 -1.11
CA LYS A 207 -1.97 15.58 -0.05
C LYS A 207 -3.16 14.70 0.37
N ASN A 208 -3.92 14.23 -0.61
CA ASN A 208 -5.18 13.49 -0.41
C ASN A 208 -5.21 12.20 -1.21
N ILE A 209 -6.08 11.28 -0.81
CA ILE A 209 -6.28 10.03 -1.53
C ILE A 209 -7.35 10.21 -2.60
N ARG A 210 -7.11 9.65 -3.79
CA ARG A 210 -8.02 9.64 -4.93
C ARG A 210 -8.15 8.23 -5.49
N ILE A 211 -9.07 8.05 -6.44
CA ILE A 211 -9.34 6.77 -7.09
C ILE A 211 -9.23 6.93 -8.61
N ALA A 212 -8.44 6.06 -9.24
CA ALA A 212 -8.46 5.83 -10.68
C ALA A 212 -8.94 4.39 -10.95
N THR A 213 -9.50 4.12 -12.13
CA THR A 213 -9.92 2.76 -12.48
C THR A 213 -9.46 2.33 -13.86
N SER A 214 -9.31 1.03 -14.07
CA SER A 214 -8.98 0.43 -15.35
C SER A 214 -9.67 -0.92 -15.54
N LYS A 215 -9.90 -1.33 -16.78
CA LYS A 215 -10.34 -2.71 -17.09
C LYS A 215 -9.21 -3.74 -16.98
N ASN A 216 -7.95 -3.30 -16.99
CA ASN A 216 -6.77 -4.16 -16.93
C ASN A 216 -5.85 -3.75 -15.78
N LEU A 217 -5.14 -4.70 -15.19
CA LEU A 217 -4.24 -4.45 -14.07
C LEU A 217 -3.09 -3.48 -14.44
N VAL A 218 -2.59 -3.56 -15.67
CA VAL A 218 -1.50 -2.72 -16.18
C VAL A 218 -1.99 -1.44 -16.87
N GLY A 219 -3.27 -1.11 -16.75
CA GLY A 219 -3.85 0.08 -17.36
C GLY A 219 -4.28 -0.08 -18.83
N PRO A 220 -4.55 1.05 -19.52
CA PRO A 220 -4.46 2.41 -18.99
C PRO A 220 -5.49 2.66 -17.89
N TYR A 221 -5.09 3.39 -16.85
CA TYR A 221 -6.00 3.88 -15.82
C TYR A 221 -6.62 5.21 -16.26
N MET A 222 -7.90 5.41 -15.96
CA MET A 222 -8.58 6.68 -16.19
C MET A 222 -8.01 7.77 -15.26
N ALA A 223 -8.29 9.04 -15.59
CA ALA A 223 -7.97 10.16 -14.72
C ALA A 223 -8.54 9.94 -13.31
N ALA A 224 -7.77 10.37 -12.30
CA ALA A 224 -8.16 10.23 -10.91
C ALA A 224 -9.40 11.08 -10.61
N GLY A 225 -10.35 10.50 -9.88
CA GLY A 225 -11.54 11.19 -9.39
C GLY A 225 -11.23 12.22 -8.29
N PRO A 226 -12.26 12.86 -7.72
CA PRO A 226 -12.08 13.81 -6.62
C PRO A 226 -11.48 13.14 -5.37
N PRO A 227 -10.93 13.93 -4.43
CA PRO A 227 -10.46 13.44 -3.14
C PRO A 227 -11.52 12.63 -2.39
N ILE A 228 -11.12 11.51 -1.79
CA ILE A 228 -11.98 10.68 -0.93
C ILE A 228 -11.75 10.95 0.57
N THR A 229 -10.72 11.73 0.91
CA THR A 229 -10.34 12.11 2.26
C THR A 229 -10.75 13.55 2.60
N GLY A 230 -10.76 13.88 3.89
CA GLY A 230 -11.09 15.22 4.40
C GLY A 230 -9.96 16.24 4.30
N LYS A 231 -10.09 17.36 5.04
CA LYS A 231 -9.11 18.46 5.10
C LYS A 231 -7.94 18.14 6.05
N TYR A 232 -7.20 17.09 5.73
CA TYR A 232 -5.98 16.65 6.41
C TYR A 232 -5.08 15.95 5.38
N TRP A 233 -3.80 15.81 5.70
CA TRP A 233 -2.87 15.11 4.81
C TRP A 233 -2.97 13.61 5.05
N ALA A 234 -3.11 12.86 3.96
CA ALA A 234 -3.27 11.42 3.98
C ALA A 234 -2.32 10.78 2.98
N GLU A 235 -1.69 9.66 3.36
CA GLU A 235 -0.78 8.90 2.51
C GLU A 235 -0.89 7.40 2.77
N GLY A 236 -0.24 6.58 1.93
CA GLY A 236 -0.24 5.13 2.12
C GLY A 236 -1.61 4.47 2.17
N PRO A 237 -2.49 4.70 1.16
CA PRO A 237 -3.80 4.07 1.15
C PRO A 237 -3.65 2.55 1.05
N THR A 238 -4.40 1.83 1.86
CA THR A 238 -4.59 0.39 1.69
C THR A 238 -6.07 0.06 1.85
N ALA A 239 -6.60 -0.80 0.98
CA ALA A 239 -8.03 -0.95 0.80
C ALA A 239 -8.47 -2.41 0.91
N LEU A 240 -9.60 -2.63 1.58
CA LEU A 240 -10.29 -3.92 1.53
C LEU A 240 -11.80 -3.74 1.54
N LYS A 241 -12.50 -4.79 1.12
CA LYS A 241 -13.96 -4.84 1.16
C LYS A 241 -14.44 -5.79 2.25
N LEU A 242 -15.20 -5.27 3.22
CA LEU A 242 -15.89 -6.05 4.26
C LEU A 242 -17.39 -5.98 3.99
N GLY A 243 -18.04 -7.13 3.82
CA GLY A 243 -19.43 -7.18 3.37
C GLY A 243 -19.65 -6.33 2.11
N ILE A 244 -20.48 -5.28 2.23
CA ILE A 244 -20.76 -4.35 1.14
C ILE A 244 -19.83 -3.13 1.11
N ASN A 245 -19.16 -2.78 2.22
CA ASN A 245 -18.39 -1.56 2.29
C ASN A 245 -16.93 -1.77 1.91
N TRP A 246 -16.40 -0.80 1.19
CA TRP A 246 -14.97 -0.55 1.12
C TRP A 246 -14.53 0.17 2.39
N ILE A 247 -13.38 -0.21 2.91
CA ILE A 247 -12.63 0.54 3.91
C ILE A 247 -11.25 0.81 3.32
N VAL A 248 -10.84 2.07 3.36
CA VAL A 248 -9.51 2.52 2.94
C VAL A 248 -8.84 3.13 4.15
N TYR A 249 -7.78 2.48 4.64
CA TYR A 249 -6.91 3.00 5.70
C TYR A 249 -5.78 3.80 5.07
N PHE A 250 -5.25 4.77 5.80
CA PHE A 250 -4.16 5.62 5.35
C PHE A 250 -3.46 6.25 6.56
N ASP A 251 -2.21 6.66 6.40
CA ASP A 251 -1.45 7.39 7.42
C ASP A 251 -1.81 8.89 7.37
N LYS A 252 -2.30 9.42 8.49
CA LYS A 252 -2.40 10.88 8.71
C LYS A 252 -1.08 11.34 9.31
N TYR A 253 -0.02 11.30 8.51
CA TYR A 253 1.37 11.41 8.97
C TYR A 253 1.70 12.72 9.71
N THR A 254 1.00 13.82 9.40
CA THR A 254 1.13 15.08 10.14
C THR A 254 0.44 15.08 11.51
N GLU A 255 -0.49 14.15 11.72
CA GLU A 255 -1.23 13.95 12.98
C GLU A 255 -0.71 12.75 13.78
N GLY A 256 0.24 11.98 13.23
CA GLY A 256 0.88 10.85 13.92
C GLY A 256 -0.06 9.67 14.21
N LYS A 257 -1.08 9.44 13.38
CA LYS A 257 -2.07 8.38 13.56
C LYS A 257 -2.63 7.86 12.23
N MET A 258 -3.18 6.65 12.26
CA MET A 258 -3.95 6.12 11.13
C MET A 258 -5.32 6.80 10.99
N GLY A 259 -5.78 6.94 9.75
CA GLY A 259 -7.12 7.34 9.37
C GLY A 259 -7.82 6.26 8.55
N ALA A 260 -9.14 6.38 8.40
CA ALA A 260 -9.89 5.55 7.48
C ALA A 260 -11.13 6.25 6.92
N VAL A 261 -11.47 5.92 5.68
CA VAL A 261 -12.75 6.27 5.04
C VAL A 261 -13.48 5.01 4.59
N THR A 262 -14.81 5.06 4.57
CA THR A 262 -15.64 3.93 4.12
C THR A 262 -16.68 4.35 3.09
N SER A 263 -16.99 3.44 2.16
CA SER A 263 -18.01 3.63 1.13
C SER A 263 -18.65 2.31 0.68
N PRO A 264 -19.99 2.21 0.63
CA PRO A 264 -20.67 1.06 0.03
C PRO A 264 -20.66 1.09 -1.51
N ASP A 265 -20.53 2.27 -2.11
CA ASP A 265 -20.81 2.51 -3.54
C ASP A 265 -19.62 3.08 -4.32
N LEU A 266 -18.48 3.32 -3.65
CA LEU A 266 -17.27 3.98 -4.18
C LEU A 266 -17.49 5.44 -4.63
N LYS A 267 -18.64 6.04 -4.32
CA LYS A 267 -19.02 7.39 -4.70
C LYS A 267 -19.08 8.31 -3.50
N LYS A 268 -19.75 7.88 -2.43
CA LYS A 268 -19.87 8.64 -1.18
C LYS A 268 -18.97 8.04 -0.13
N TRP A 269 -18.06 8.85 0.39
CA TRP A 269 -17.07 8.46 1.38
C TRP A 269 -17.39 9.09 2.74
N THR A 270 -17.35 8.28 3.78
CA THR A 270 -17.52 8.72 5.17
C THR A 270 -16.20 8.56 5.90
N ASP A 271 -15.70 9.62 6.53
CA ASP A 271 -14.56 9.52 7.44
C ASP A 271 -14.97 8.76 8.71
N ILE A 272 -14.25 7.67 8.99
CA ILE A 272 -14.42 6.82 10.16
C ILE A 272 -13.16 6.76 11.01
N SER A 273 -12.24 7.72 10.86
CA SER A 273 -10.97 7.78 11.59
C SER A 273 -11.17 7.77 13.10
N GLY A 274 -12.25 8.38 13.61
CA GLY A 274 -12.60 8.36 15.04
C GLY A 274 -13.21 7.04 15.53
N LYS A 275 -13.37 6.04 14.65
CA LYS A 275 -13.92 4.71 14.98
C LYS A 275 -12.89 3.59 14.84
N ILE A 276 -11.71 3.88 14.31
CA ILE A 276 -10.63 2.92 14.20
C ILE A 276 -9.66 3.10 15.37
N ASN A 277 -9.10 1.99 15.83
CA ASN A 277 -8.09 1.96 16.87
C ASN A 277 -6.90 1.16 16.34
N PHE A 278 -5.73 1.80 16.27
CA PHE A 278 -4.47 1.19 15.85
C PHE A 278 -3.44 1.24 16.98
N PRO A 279 -2.46 0.31 17.00
CA PRO A 279 -1.29 0.43 17.85
C PRO A 279 -0.60 1.79 17.66
N ALA A 280 0.01 2.32 18.72
CA ALA A 280 0.70 3.60 18.66
C ALA A 280 1.93 3.53 17.73
N GLY A 281 2.12 4.57 16.92
CA GLY A 281 3.28 4.69 16.03
C GLY A 281 3.20 3.87 14.74
N VAL A 282 2.07 3.21 14.47
CA VAL A 282 1.79 2.59 13.17
C VAL A 282 1.84 3.67 12.08
N ARG A 283 2.50 3.32 10.97
CA ARG A 283 2.60 4.13 9.75
C ARG A 283 2.10 3.35 8.54
N HIS A 284 2.25 3.94 7.35
CA HIS A 284 1.92 3.32 6.06
C HIS A 284 2.25 1.81 6.03
N GLY A 285 1.22 1.04 5.71
CA GLY A 285 1.27 -0.40 5.67
C GLY A 285 0.14 -0.98 4.83
N THR A 286 0.05 -2.30 4.78
CA THR A 286 -0.90 -3.02 3.94
C THR A 286 -1.84 -3.87 4.77
N VAL A 287 -3.13 -3.79 4.45
CA VAL A 287 -4.15 -4.65 5.03
C VAL A 287 -4.42 -5.86 4.13
N PHE A 288 -4.52 -7.04 4.73
CA PHE A 288 -4.78 -8.28 3.99
C PHE A 288 -5.55 -9.29 4.83
N LYS A 289 -6.19 -10.24 4.14
CA LYS A 289 -6.95 -11.32 4.78
C LYS A 289 -6.06 -12.53 5.02
N VAL A 290 -6.26 -13.17 6.16
CA VAL A 290 -5.71 -14.50 6.49
C VAL A 290 -6.81 -15.40 7.02
N THR A 291 -6.54 -16.70 7.06
CA THR A 291 -7.40 -17.64 7.78
C THR A 291 -7.24 -17.45 9.29
N ARG A 292 -8.27 -17.80 10.07
CA ARG A 292 -8.14 -17.84 11.53
C ARG A 292 -7.02 -18.76 12.01
N GLN A 293 -6.79 -19.89 11.33
CA GLN A 293 -5.71 -20.80 11.68
C GLN A 293 -4.32 -20.18 11.49
N GLU A 294 -4.13 -19.38 10.43
CA GLU A 294 -2.89 -18.61 10.24
C GLU A 294 -2.73 -17.56 11.34
N LEU A 295 -3.80 -16.83 11.68
CA LEU A 295 -3.75 -15.84 12.78
C LEU A 295 -3.37 -16.49 14.12
N GLU A 296 -3.95 -17.65 14.48
CA GLU A 296 -3.64 -18.31 15.76
C GLU A 296 -2.18 -18.73 15.88
N LYS A 297 -1.49 -19.01 14.75
CA LYS A 297 -0.05 -19.32 14.77
C LYS A 297 0.83 -18.09 15.06
N LEU A 298 0.30 -16.88 14.89
CA LEU A 298 1.04 -15.62 15.04
C LEU A 298 0.93 -15.00 16.44
N LYS A 299 -0.07 -15.43 17.21
CA LYS A 299 -0.27 -15.02 18.61
C LYS A 299 0.75 -15.71 19.51
#